data_AF-A0A1A3BGC3-F1
#
_entry.id   AF-A0A1A3BGC3-F1
#
_cell.length_a   1.000
_cell.length_b   1.000
_cell.length_c   1.000
_cell.angle_alpha   90.00
_cell.angle_beta   90.00
_cell.angle_gamma   90.00
#
_symmetry.space_group_name_H-M   'P 1'
#
loop_
_entity.id
_entity.type
_entity.pdbx_description
1 polymer ?
#
loop_
_entity_poly.entity_id
_entity_poly.type
_entity_poly.pdbx_seq_one_letter_code
_entity_poly.pdbx_strand_id
1 'polypeptide(L)'
;MPRLRQAAQGPGDIVDRVEAVLDECGRLLRDYPDLAAFEWAIRAENLVASGGDDSSTFETMREIIDGIVDDACRAGDLGAAVDPQAVAEAIYALIYGLTELAATLPPEDFQAALSASKVLVRGALFGNGQAPHTLMRSSD
;
A
#
# COMPACT_ATOMS: atom_id res chain seq x y z
N MET A 1 -11.81 -5.00 -8.09
CA MET A 1 -10.99 -3.80 -7.78
C MET A 1 -10.34 -3.15 -9.01
N PRO A 2 -11.08 -2.56 -9.96
CA PRO A 2 -10.46 -1.95 -11.14
C PRO A 2 -9.60 -0.72 -10.82
N ARG A 3 -10.07 0.18 -9.93
CA ARG A 3 -9.35 1.42 -9.57
C ARG A 3 -8.02 1.12 -8.88
N LEU A 4 -8.01 0.18 -7.93
CA LEU A 4 -6.79 -0.22 -7.22
C LEU A 4 -5.83 -1.01 -8.11
N ARG A 5 -6.32 -1.90 -8.98
CA ARG A 5 -5.49 -2.56 -10.00
C ARG A 5 -4.84 -1.56 -10.93
N GLN A 6 -5.58 -0.52 -11.35
CA GLN A 6 -5.03 0.54 -12.19
C GLN A 6 -3.96 1.34 -11.45
N ALA A 7 -4.19 1.72 -10.20
CA ALA A 7 -3.19 2.41 -9.38
C ALA A 7 -1.93 1.55 -9.20
N ALA A 8 -2.11 0.26 -8.93
CA ALA A 8 -1.04 -0.71 -8.81
C ALA A 8 -0.27 -0.97 -10.11
N GLN A 9 -0.84 -0.70 -11.30
CA GLN A 9 -0.18 -0.87 -12.60
C GLN A 9 0.44 0.45 -13.11
N GLY A 10 0.39 1.52 -12.32
CA GLY A 10 0.97 2.81 -12.66
C GLY A 10 2.49 2.74 -12.89
N PRO A 11 3.05 3.74 -13.59
CA PRO A 11 4.49 3.86 -13.76
C PRO A 11 5.17 4.18 -12.42
N GLY A 12 6.44 3.77 -12.28
CA GLY A 12 7.25 4.05 -11.09
C GLY A 12 7.80 2.79 -10.44
N ASP A 13 8.56 2.97 -9.36
CA ASP A 13 9.08 1.86 -8.55
C ASP A 13 8.03 1.33 -7.57
N ILE A 14 8.42 0.35 -6.75
CA ILE A 14 7.53 -0.24 -5.74
C ILE A 14 6.89 0.80 -4.82
N VAL A 15 7.62 1.86 -4.45
CA VAL A 15 7.12 2.89 -3.53
C VAL A 15 6.06 3.72 -4.21
N ASP A 16 6.34 4.17 -5.43
CA ASP A 16 5.36 4.94 -6.23
C ASP A 16 4.05 4.16 -6.38
N ARG A 17 4.13 2.86 -6.66
CA ARG A 17 2.96 1.99 -6.85
C ARG A 17 2.21 1.74 -5.54
N VAL A 18 2.90 1.52 -4.42
CA VAL A 18 2.27 1.38 -3.10
C VAL A 18 1.60 2.69 -2.67
N GLU A 19 2.26 3.84 -2.86
CA GLU A 19 1.66 5.15 -2.57
C GLU A 19 0.42 5.41 -3.42
N ALA A 20 0.44 5.04 -4.70
CA ALA A 20 -0.71 5.16 -5.58
C ALA A 20 -1.90 4.33 -5.10
N VAL A 21 -1.65 3.10 -4.62
CA VAL A 21 -2.69 2.24 -4.01
C VAL A 21 -3.24 2.87 -2.73
N LEU A 22 -2.37 3.37 -1.85
CA LEU A 22 -2.79 4.05 -0.61
C LEU A 22 -3.61 5.33 -0.89
N ASP A 23 -3.23 6.11 -1.90
CA ASP A 23 -3.96 7.31 -2.32
C ASP A 23 -5.33 6.99 -2.91
N GLU A 24 -5.42 5.91 -3.69
CA GLU A 24 -6.69 5.41 -4.20
C GLU A 24 -7.57 4.92 -3.05
N CYS A 25 -7.01 4.24 -2.05
CA CYS A 25 -7.74 3.84 -0.86
C CYS A 25 -8.30 5.05 -0.10
N GLY A 26 -7.47 6.07 0.12
CA GLY A 26 -7.91 7.32 0.76
C GLY A 26 -8.99 8.07 -0.03
N ARG A 27 -8.95 8.03 -1.37
CA ARG A 27 -9.99 8.62 -2.23
C ARG A 27 -11.31 7.87 -2.11
N LEU A 28 -11.29 6.56 -2.22
CA LEU A 28 -12.48 5.74 -2.11
C LEU A 28 -13.14 5.88 -0.70
N LEU A 29 -12.37 6.13 0.37
CA LEU A 29 -12.93 6.37 1.71
C LEU A 29 -13.61 7.75 1.83
N ARG A 30 -13.10 8.75 1.12
CA ARG A 30 -13.79 10.06 0.98
C ARG A 30 -15.03 9.97 0.12
N ASP A 31 -14.97 9.20 -0.97
CA ASP A 31 -16.10 9.03 -1.90
C ASP A 31 -17.26 8.27 -1.22
N TYR A 32 -16.95 7.40 -0.25
CA TYR A 32 -17.92 6.55 0.44
C TYR A 32 -17.70 6.50 1.97
N PRO A 33 -17.96 7.60 2.70
CA PRO A 33 -17.67 7.70 4.13
C PRO A 33 -18.52 6.74 4.99
N ASP A 34 -19.77 6.47 4.58
CA ASP A 34 -20.68 5.56 5.31
C ASP A 34 -20.25 4.09 5.24
N LEU A 35 -19.38 3.74 4.29
CA LEU A 35 -18.83 2.41 4.14
C LEU A 35 -17.60 2.18 5.04
N ALA A 36 -16.97 3.23 5.58
CA ALA A 36 -15.72 3.18 6.33
C ALA A 36 -15.80 2.45 7.68
N ALA A 37 -16.98 2.32 8.29
CA ALA A 37 -17.10 1.78 9.65
C ALA A 37 -17.20 0.24 9.73
N PHE A 38 -17.54 -0.48 8.65
CA PHE A 38 -17.56 -1.96 8.65
C PHE A 38 -17.66 -2.61 7.24
N GLU A 39 -17.95 -1.87 6.16
CA GLU A 39 -18.45 -2.49 4.90
C GLU A 39 -17.71 -2.07 3.61
N TRP A 40 -16.60 -1.34 3.69
CA TRP A 40 -15.96 -0.77 2.51
C TRP A 40 -15.32 -1.80 1.55
N ALA A 41 -14.74 -2.89 2.08
CA ALA A 41 -14.32 -4.02 1.26
C ALA A 41 -15.53 -4.80 0.69
N ILE A 42 -16.60 -4.91 1.48
CA ILE A 42 -17.75 -5.79 1.18
C ILE A 42 -18.73 -5.16 0.17
N ARG A 43 -18.85 -3.83 0.11
CA ARG A 43 -19.92 -3.15 -0.66
C ARG A 43 -19.49 -2.06 -1.64
N ALA A 44 -18.30 -1.46 -1.51
CA ALA A 44 -17.90 -0.33 -2.37
C ALA A 44 -17.77 -0.74 -3.86
N GLU A 45 -17.53 -2.01 -4.16
CA GLU A 45 -17.55 -2.54 -5.53
C GLU A 45 -18.62 -3.60 -5.81
N ASN A 46 -19.14 -4.30 -4.80
CA ASN A 46 -20.26 -5.25 -4.95
C ASN A 46 -21.57 -4.56 -5.39
N LEU A 47 -21.67 -3.24 -5.28
CA LEU A 47 -22.78 -2.45 -5.86
C LEU A 47 -22.67 -2.31 -7.40
N VAL A 48 -21.47 -2.51 -7.97
CA VAL A 48 -21.20 -2.38 -9.41
C VAL A 48 -20.96 -3.75 -10.07
N ALA A 49 -20.49 -4.74 -9.32
CA ALA A 49 -20.36 -6.12 -9.76
C ALA A 49 -21.13 -7.04 -8.80
N SER A 50 -22.22 -7.63 -9.29
CA SER A 50 -23.14 -8.50 -8.55
C SER A 50 -22.47 -9.51 -7.59
N GLY A 51 -22.73 -9.36 -6.29
CA GLY A 51 -22.92 -10.46 -5.32
C GLY A 51 -21.75 -11.42 -5.04
N GLY A 52 -20.53 -10.91 -4.85
CA GLY A 52 -19.38 -11.73 -4.43
C GLY A 52 -19.20 -11.85 -2.92
N ASP A 53 -18.82 -13.06 -2.46
CA ASP A 53 -18.47 -13.41 -1.08
C ASP A 53 -17.30 -12.58 -0.54
N ASP A 54 -17.29 -12.34 0.78
CA ASP A 54 -16.37 -11.43 1.47
C ASP A 54 -14.89 -11.85 1.31
N SER A 55 -14.66 -13.17 1.19
CA SER A 55 -13.37 -13.78 0.89
C SER A 55 -12.71 -13.26 -0.39
N SER A 56 -13.51 -12.96 -1.43
CA SER A 56 -13.03 -12.61 -2.76
C SER A 56 -12.32 -11.24 -2.82
N THR A 57 -12.72 -10.32 -1.94
CA THR A 57 -12.16 -8.96 -1.91
C THR A 57 -10.79 -8.95 -1.25
N PHE A 58 -10.63 -9.69 -0.15
CA PHE A 58 -9.34 -9.86 0.52
C PHE A 58 -8.33 -10.57 -0.38
N GLU A 59 -8.75 -11.63 -1.07
CA GLU A 59 -7.92 -12.31 -2.07
C GLU A 59 -7.51 -11.36 -3.19
N THR A 60 -8.43 -10.53 -3.70
CA THR A 60 -8.13 -9.55 -4.75
C THR A 60 -7.10 -8.51 -4.30
N MET A 61 -7.19 -7.99 -3.07
CA MET A 61 -6.20 -7.05 -2.54
C MET A 61 -4.82 -7.72 -2.37
N ARG A 62 -4.82 -8.97 -1.89
CA ARG A 62 -3.60 -9.75 -1.74
C ARG A 62 -2.91 -9.99 -3.09
N GLU A 63 -3.67 -10.37 -4.12
CA GLU A 63 -3.15 -10.49 -5.49
C GLU A 63 -2.52 -9.20 -6.02
N ILE A 64 -3.12 -8.04 -5.71
CA ILE A 64 -2.60 -6.74 -6.13
C ILE A 64 -1.25 -6.46 -5.48
N ILE A 65 -1.15 -6.69 -4.16
CA ILE A 65 0.07 -6.47 -3.38
C ILE A 65 1.17 -7.43 -3.82
N ASP A 66 0.86 -8.72 -3.93
CA ASP A 66 1.78 -9.75 -4.39
C ASP A 66 2.30 -9.40 -5.78
N GLY A 67 1.43 -8.94 -6.69
CA GLY A 67 1.83 -8.49 -8.03
C GLY A 67 2.78 -7.30 -8.05
N ILE A 68 2.56 -6.29 -7.19
CA ILE A 68 3.47 -5.14 -7.05
C ILE A 68 4.85 -5.60 -6.55
N VAL A 69 4.87 -6.48 -5.55
CA VAL A 69 6.10 -6.97 -4.92
C VAL A 69 6.87 -7.88 -5.88
N ASP A 70 6.19 -8.76 -6.61
CA ASP A 70 6.81 -9.64 -7.60
C ASP A 70 7.40 -8.86 -8.79
N ASP A 71 6.73 -7.80 -9.24
CA ASP A 71 7.26 -6.90 -10.25
C ASP A 71 8.53 -6.20 -9.75
N ALA A 72 8.52 -5.68 -8.52
CA ALA A 72 9.66 -5.02 -7.90
C ALA A 72 10.85 -5.97 -7.70
N CYS A 73 10.58 -7.21 -7.28
CA CYS A 73 11.60 -8.25 -7.15
C CYS A 73 12.25 -8.56 -8.51
N ARG A 74 11.45 -8.63 -9.59
CA ARG A 74 11.96 -8.84 -10.96
C ARG A 74 12.73 -7.65 -11.52
N ALA A 75 12.32 -6.44 -11.17
CA ALA A 75 12.99 -5.20 -11.57
C ALA A 75 14.30 -4.94 -10.79
N GLY A 76 14.47 -5.59 -9.63
CA GLY A 76 15.63 -5.37 -8.75
C GLY A 76 15.48 -4.14 -7.85
N ASP A 77 14.24 -3.66 -7.66
CA ASP A 77 13.93 -2.47 -6.85
C ASP A 77 13.96 -2.78 -5.34
N LEU A 78 13.84 -4.06 -4.98
CA LEU A 78 13.98 -4.52 -3.59
C LEU A 78 15.46 -4.67 -3.22
N GLY A 79 15.83 -4.16 -2.04
CA GLY A 79 17.17 -4.36 -1.50
C GLY A 79 17.50 -5.85 -1.37
N ALA A 80 18.74 -6.24 -1.69
CA ALA A 80 19.17 -7.64 -1.81
C ALA A 80 18.97 -8.51 -0.53
N ALA A 81 18.76 -7.89 0.63
CA ALA A 81 18.52 -8.56 1.92
C ALA A 81 17.04 -8.62 2.32
N VAL A 82 16.13 -8.12 1.49
CA VAL A 82 14.70 -8.00 1.81
C VAL A 82 13.96 -9.22 1.24
N ASP A 83 13.24 -9.93 2.09
CA ASP A 83 12.33 -11.01 1.68
C ASP A 83 11.07 -10.39 1.05
N PRO A 84 10.78 -10.66 -0.24
CA PRO A 84 9.58 -10.15 -0.91
C PRO A 84 8.30 -10.55 -0.17
N GLN A 85 8.22 -11.77 0.38
CA GLN A 85 7.02 -12.20 1.11
C GLN A 85 6.80 -11.37 2.37
N ALA A 86 7.87 -11.07 3.12
CA ALA A 86 7.79 -10.22 4.29
C ALA A 86 7.35 -8.79 3.94
N VAL A 87 7.75 -8.27 2.77
CA VAL A 87 7.29 -6.96 2.27
C VAL A 87 5.80 -7.00 1.97
N ALA A 88 5.32 -8.04 1.28
CA ALA A 88 3.89 -8.20 0.98
C ALA A 88 3.05 -8.25 2.27
N GLU A 89 3.46 -9.05 3.26
CA GLU A 89 2.77 -9.13 4.56
C GLU A 89 2.78 -7.79 5.31
N ALA A 90 3.88 -7.04 5.27
CA ALA A 90 3.96 -5.73 5.90
C ALA A 90 3.04 -4.69 5.23
N ILE A 91 2.99 -4.66 3.90
CA ILE A 91 2.08 -3.80 3.13
C ILE A 91 0.62 -4.18 3.43
N TYR A 92 0.33 -5.48 3.47
CA TYR A 92 -1.00 -5.99 3.80
C TYR A 92 -1.45 -5.56 5.20
N ALA A 93 -0.59 -5.74 6.21
CA ALA A 93 -0.85 -5.31 7.58
C ALA A 93 -1.09 -3.79 7.69
N LEU A 94 -0.32 -2.99 6.93
CA LEU A 94 -0.48 -1.54 6.88
C LEU A 94 -1.85 -1.14 6.32
N ILE A 95 -2.25 -1.71 5.19
CA ILE A 95 -3.55 -1.42 4.55
C ILE A 95 -4.70 -1.84 5.48
N TYR A 96 -4.57 -2.98 6.14
CA TYR A 96 -5.57 -3.44 7.11
C TYR A 96 -5.66 -2.49 8.32
N GLY A 97 -4.53 -2.11 8.91
CA GLY A 97 -4.51 -1.13 10.01
C GLY A 97 -5.11 0.23 9.61
N LEU A 98 -4.88 0.69 8.38
CA LEU A 98 -5.51 1.91 7.86
C LEU A 98 -7.02 1.75 7.70
N THR A 99 -7.51 0.57 7.31
CA THR A 99 -8.95 0.28 7.26
C THR A 99 -9.58 0.38 8.65
N GLU A 100 -8.94 -0.17 9.68
CA GLU A 100 -9.40 -0.06 11.08
C GLU A 100 -9.38 1.39 11.58
N LEU A 101 -8.37 2.19 11.22
CA LEU A 101 -8.32 3.62 11.55
C LEU A 101 -9.42 4.41 10.85
N ALA A 102 -9.77 4.07 9.62
CA ALA A 102 -10.85 4.72 8.89
C ALA A 102 -12.22 4.54 9.55
N ALA A 103 -12.42 3.42 10.26
CA ALA A 103 -13.65 3.12 10.99
C ALA A 103 -13.78 3.90 12.31
N THR A 104 -12.67 4.37 12.87
CA THR A 104 -12.59 4.83 14.26
C THR A 104 -12.17 6.29 14.42
N LEU A 105 -11.49 6.87 13.43
CA LEU A 105 -10.98 8.23 13.47
C LEU A 105 -11.88 9.23 12.71
N PRO A 106 -11.85 10.51 13.10
CA PRO A 106 -12.31 11.59 12.24
C PRO A 106 -11.58 11.57 10.88
N PRO A 107 -12.24 12.02 9.78
CA PRO A 107 -11.64 12.00 8.45
C PRO A 107 -10.30 12.74 8.37
N GLU A 108 -10.13 13.88 9.04
CA GLU A 108 -8.86 14.62 9.04
C GLU A 108 -7.70 13.82 9.66
N ASP A 109 -7.98 13.13 10.78
CA ASP A 109 -6.99 12.35 11.51
C ASP A 109 -6.61 11.09 10.73
N PHE A 110 -7.59 10.45 10.08
CA PHE A 110 -7.33 9.36 9.15
C PHE A 110 -6.43 9.80 7.99
N GLN A 111 -6.68 10.96 7.37
CA GLN A 111 -5.86 11.48 6.28
C GLN A 111 -4.43 11.83 6.73
N ALA A 112 -4.27 12.33 7.96
CA ALA A 112 -2.97 12.56 8.56
C ALA A 112 -2.22 11.22 8.78
N ALA A 113 -2.90 10.19 9.30
CA ALA A 113 -2.33 8.85 9.46
C ALA A 113 -1.92 8.23 8.12
N LEU A 114 -2.77 8.31 7.09
CA LEU A 114 -2.46 7.84 5.73
C LEU A 114 -1.23 8.54 5.16
N SER A 115 -1.12 9.86 5.35
CA SER A 115 0.03 10.64 4.90
C SER A 115 1.32 10.24 5.62
N ALA A 116 1.26 10.02 6.93
CA ALA A 116 2.40 9.55 7.71
C ALA A 116 2.85 8.14 7.28
N SER A 117 1.90 7.24 7.00
CA SER A 117 2.19 5.89 6.51
C SER A 117 2.97 5.88 5.19
N LYS A 118 2.65 6.78 4.25
CA LYS A 118 3.41 6.91 2.99
C LYS A 118 4.87 7.32 3.24
N VAL A 119 5.10 8.27 4.17
CA VAL A 119 6.46 8.67 4.58
C VAL A 119 7.22 7.51 5.21
N LEU A 120 6.56 6.71 6.06
CA LEU A 120 7.16 5.52 6.68
C LEU A 120 7.54 4.46 5.64
N VAL A 121 6.66 4.16 4.68
CA VAL A 121 6.91 3.20 3.60
C VAL A 121 8.11 3.64 2.76
N ARG A 122 8.16 4.91 2.35
CA ARG A 122 9.31 5.49 1.63
C ARG A 122 10.59 5.36 2.46
N GLY A 123 10.54 5.68 3.75
CA GLY A 123 11.68 5.57 4.66
C GLY A 123 12.16 4.13 4.88
N ALA A 124 11.25 3.16 4.99
CA ALA A 124 11.58 1.76 5.23
C ALA A 124 12.19 1.07 3.99
N LEU A 125 11.67 1.41 2.80
CA LEU A 125 12.11 0.80 1.55
C LEU A 125 13.42 1.42 1.03
N PHE A 126 13.67 2.71 1.24
CA PHE A 126 14.91 3.37 0.80
C PHE A 126 15.95 3.61 1.91
N GLY A 127 15.56 3.68 3.18
CA GLY A 127 16.45 4.01 4.29
C GLY A 127 17.45 2.92 4.66
N ASN A 128 17.18 1.67 4.29
CA ASN A 128 18.07 0.53 4.57
C ASN A 128 19.07 0.24 3.44
N GLY A 129 19.00 0.95 2.30
CA GLY A 129 19.88 0.76 1.14
C GLY A 129 20.98 1.81 0.98
N GLN A 130 20.85 2.98 1.60
CA GLN A 130 21.89 4.01 1.56
C GLN A 130 22.93 3.74 2.64
N ALA A 131 23.89 2.85 2.36
CA ALA A 131 25.14 2.89 3.10
C ALA A 131 25.67 4.34 3.05
N PRO A 132 26.09 4.93 4.18
CA PRO A 132 26.75 6.22 4.13
C PRO A 132 27.92 6.05 3.16
N HIS A 133 27.98 6.89 2.13
CA HIS A 133 29.20 7.06 1.35
C HIS A 133 30.25 7.56 2.34
N THR A 134 30.95 6.62 2.98
CA THR A 134 32.19 6.87 3.67
C THR A 134 33.14 7.33 2.58
N LEU A 135 33.25 8.64 2.40
CA LEU A 135 34.37 9.22 1.69
C LEU A 135 35.61 8.80 2.48
N MET A 136 36.24 7.74 1.99
CA MET A 136 37.60 7.39 2.34
C MET A 136 38.47 8.55 1.87
N ARG A 137 38.71 9.50 2.77
CA ARG A 137 39.76 10.50 2.57
C ARG A 137 41.07 9.81 2.89
N SER A 138 41.64 9.18 1.87
CA SER A 138 43.05 8.78 1.87
C SER A 138 43.92 10.01 2.08
N SER A 139 44.81 9.88 3.06
CA SER A 139 46.18 10.40 3.15
C SER A 139 46.44 11.88 2.86
N ASP A 140 46.84 12.61 3.89
CA ASP A 140 48.20 13.13 4.05
C ASP A 140 48.54 13.26 5.55
#